data_AF-A0A182FS00-F1
#
_entry.id   AF-A0A182FS00-F1
#
_cell.length_a   1.000
_cell.length_b   1.000
_cell.length_c   1.000
_cell.angle_alpha   90.00
_cell.angle_beta   90.00
_cell.angle_gamma   90.00
#
_symmetry.space_group_name_H-M   'P 1'
#
loop_
_entity.id
_entity.type
_entity.pdbx_description
1 polymer ?
#
loop_
_entity_poly.entity_id
_entity_poly.type
_entity_poly.pdbx_seq_one_letter_code
_entity_poly.pdbx_strand_id
1 'polypeptide(L)'
;MLMFFLVLLASKFVKLKSPSDEVVRSLLWKSEKEQGCGDDWPILNRGGGFDAPDNSLAAINQCLAQKCQKILLNLSVTSDGQAILLHKSTLEKANINEPPQKLHSSFFENFSITEHHPLG
;
A
#
# COMPACT_ATOMS: atom_id res chain seq x y z
N MET A 1 25.03 -31.39 -3.61
CA MET A 1 24.84 -30.14 -4.39
C MET A 1 24.05 -30.33 -5.67
N LEU A 2 24.38 -31.30 -6.55
CA LEU A 2 23.67 -31.52 -7.82
C LEU A 2 22.15 -31.77 -7.67
N MET A 3 21.75 -32.62 -6.72
CA MET A 3 20.33 -32.88 -6.42
C MET A 3 19.56 -31.62 -6.01
N PHE A 4 20.18 -30.72 -5.25
CA PHE A 4 19.55 -29.47 -4.82
C PHE A 4 19.33 -28.52 -6.00
N PHE A 5 20.31 -28.43 -6.91
CA PHE A 5 20.16 -27.68 -8.17
C PHE A 5 19.06 -28.24 -9.06
N LEU A 6 18.92 -29.57 -9.16
CA LEU A 6 17.86 -30.21 -9.94
C LEU A 6 16.47 -29.93 -9.35
N VAL A 7 16.32 -29.91 -8.02
CA VAL A 7 15.07 -29.53 -7.35
C VAL A 7 14.70 -28.07 -7.60
N LEU A 8 15.68 -27.16 -7.57
CA LEU A 8 15.46 -25.73 -7.86
C LEU A 8 15.11 -25.48 -9.33
N LEU A 9 15.71 -26.24 -10.25
CA LEU A 9 15.36 -26.19 -11.66
C LEU A 9 13.96 -26.76 -11.88
N ALA A 10 13.65 -27.92 -11.32
CA ALA A 10 12.32 -28.53 -11.42
C ALA A 10 11.23 -27.64 -10.83
N SER A 11 11.46 -26.96 -9.71
CA SER A 11 10.47 -26.06 -9.09
C SER A 11 10.16 -24.83 -9.95
N LYS A 12 11.09 -24.37 -10.80
CA LYS A 12 10.82 -23.32 -11.80
C LYS A 12 9.85 -23.79 -12.89
N PHE A 13 9.80 -25.09 -13.17
CA PHE A 13 8.93 -25.71 -14.18
C PHE A 13 7.60 -26.22 -13.60
N VAL A 14 7.49 -26.41 -12.28
CA VAL A 14 6.21 -26.56 -11.58
C VAL A 14 5.58 -25.18 -11.43
N LYS A 15 5.27 -24.54 -12.56
CA LYS A 15 4.49 -23.30 -12.57
C LYS A 15 3.07 -23.69 -12.16
N LEU A 16 2.70 -23.36 -10.93
CA LEU A 16 1.32 -23.52 -10.46
C LEU A 16 0.40 -22.85 -11.50
N LYS A 17 -0.61 -23.59 -11.96
CA LYS A 17 -1.60 -23.00 -12.86
C LYS A 17 -2.22 -21.81 -12.14
N SER A 18 -2.21 -20.64 -12.78
CA SER A 18 -2.99 -19.51 -12.30
C SER A 18 -4.44 -19.95 -12.13
N PRO A 19 -5.12 -19.53 -11.05
CA PRO A 19 -6.54 -19.83 -10.88
C PRO A 19 -7.34 -19.32 -12.09
N SER A 20 -8.48 -19.96 -12.38
CA SER A 20 -9.35 -19.47 -13.45
C SER A 20 -9.92 -18.10 -13.10
N ASP A 21 -10.20 -17.29 -14.12
CA ASP A 21 -10.78 -15.95 -13.95
C ASP A 21 -12.09 -15.99 -13.15
N GLU A 22 -12.85 -17.08 -13.26
CA GLU A 22 -14.08 -17.31 -12.50
C GLU A 22 -13.83 -17.40 -10.99
N VAL A 23 -12.79 -18.14 -10.58
CA VAL A 23 -12.40 -18.27 -9.17
C VAL A 23 -11.85 -16.94 -8.63
N VAL A 24 -11.08 -16.23 -9.44
CA VAL A 24 -10.58 -14.89 -9.05
C VAL A 24 -11.75 -13.93 -8.87
N ARG A 25 -12.72 -13.93 -9.80
CA ARG A 25 -13.91 -13.08 -9.72
C ARG A 25 -14.81 -13.45 -8.54
N SER A 26 -15.00 -14.72 -8.22
CA SER A 26 -15.84 -15.12 -7.09
C SER A 26 -15.25 -14.75 -5.72
N LEU A 27 -13.91 -14.64 -5.64
CA LEU A 27 -13.22 -14.15 -4.44
C LEU A 27 -13.26 -12.63 -4.31
N LEU A 28 -13.19 -11.91 -5.43
CA LEU A 28 -13.16 -10.45 -5.46
C LEU A 28 -14.55 -9.81 -5.51
N TRP A 29 -15.57 -10.54 -5.95
CA TRP A 29 -16.92 -10.04 -6.15
C TRP A 29 -17.92 -10.81 -5.28
N LYS A 30 -18.55 -10.10 -4.34
CA LYS A 30 -19.68 -10.61 -3.59
C LYS A 30 -20.92 -10.57 -4.50
N SER A 31 -21.57 -11.73 -4.66
CA SER A 31 -22.79 -11.91 -5.45
C SER A 31 -23.82 -10.80 -5.18
N GLU A 32 -24.41 -10.24 -6.24
CA GLU A 32 -25.43 -9.17 -6.23
C GLU A 32 -26.67 -9.48 -5.37
N LYS A 33 -26.82 -10.72 -4.90
CA LYS A 33 -27.96 -11.18 -4.08
C LYS A 33 -27.93 -10.75 -2.62
N GLU A 34 -26.83 -10.18 -2.12
CA GLU A 34 -26.79 -9.57 -0.78
C GLU A 34 -26.86 -8.05 -0.89
N GLN A 35 -28.05 -7.55 -1.23
CA GLN A 35 -28.38 -6.14 -1.20
C GLN A 35 -28.60 -5.71 0.26
N GLY A 36 -27.51 -5.52 1.00
CA GLY A 36 -27.52 -5.09 2.40
C GLY A 36 -26.36 -4.16 2.70
N CYS A 37 -26.65 -2.86 2.76
CA CYS A 37 -25.78 -1.75 3.17
C CYS A 37 -24.59 -1.43 2.25
N GLY A 38 -24.86 -0.61 1.21
CA GLY A 38 -23.98 0.39 0.58
C GLY A 38 -22.48 0.12 0.35
N ASP A 39 -22.09 0.06 -0.93
CA ASP A 39 -20.72 0.32 -1.42
C ASP A 39 -19.58 -0.41 -0.69
N ASP A 40 -19.56 -1.75 -0.74
CA ASP A 40 -18.40 -2.60 -0.39
C ASP A 40 -17.27 -2.49 -1.44
N TRP A 41 -16.97 -1.28 -1.94
CA TRP A 41 -15.80 -1.07 -2.78
C TRP A 41 -14.54 -1.20 -1.91
N PRO A 42 -13.49 -1.93 -2.35
CA PRO A 42 -12.24 -2.00 -1.60
C PRO A 42 -11.71 -0.60 -1.33
N ILE A 43 -11.48 -0.29 -0.06
CA ILE A 43 -10.88 0.99 0.35
C ILE A 43 -9.38 0.87 0.14
N LEU A 44 -8.83 1.70 -0.74
CA LEU A 44 -7.42 1.66 -1.04
C LEU A 44 -6.62 2.24 0.13
N ASN A 45 -5.98 1.36 0.90
CA ASN A 45 -5.22 1.73 2.08
C ASN A 45 -4.01 2.59 1.70
N ARG A 46 -3.89 3.76 2.32
CA ARG A 46 -2.82 4.76 2.13
C ARG A 46 -2.65 5.27 0.70
N GLY A 47 -3.68 5.12 -0.14
CA GLY A 47 -3.61 5.46 -1.56
C GLY A 47 -2.96 4.39 -2.44
N GLY A 48 -2.63 3.21 -1.91
CA GLY A 48 -2.05 2.11 -2.70
C GLY A 48 -0.52 2.07 -2.63
N GLY A 49 -0.01 1.96 -1.40
CA GLY A 49 1.42 2.00 -1.03
C GLY A 49 2.38 1.00 -1.65
N PHE A 50 1.93 0.19 -2.61
CA PHE A 50 2.77 -0.73 -3.34
C PHE A 50 3.34 -0.08 -4.61
N ASP A 51 2.51 0.67 -5.32
CA ASP A 51 2.88 1.24 -6.62
C ASP A 51 3.47 2.66 -6.50
N ALA A 52 3.14 3.36 -5.41
CA ALA A 52 3.61 4.72 -5.12
C ALA A 52 3.74 4.93 -3.60
N PRO A 53 4.53 5.90 -3.14
CA PRO A 53 4.73 6.15 -1.71
C PRO A 53 3.41 6.34 -0.94
N ASP A 54 3.28 5.64 0.20
CA ASP A 54 2.14 5.72 1.11
C ASP A 54 1.75 7.18 1.42
N ASN A 55 0.45 7.51 1.39
CA ASN A 55 -0.10 8.82 1.71
C ASN A 55 0.43 9.99 0.85
N SER A 56 1.03 9.69 -0.31
CA SER A 56 1.53 10.70 -1.24
C SER A 56 0.48 11.16 -2.25
N LEU A 57 0.71 12.33 -2.85
CA LEU A 57 -0.04 12.77 -4.02
C LEU A 57 0.10 11.80 -5.20
N ALA A 58 1.26 11.15 -5.36
CA ALA A 58 1.47 10.16 -6.41
C ALA A 58 0.52 8.95 -6.25
N ALA A 59 0.39 8.43 -5.03
CA ALA A 59 -0.53 7.33 -4.71
C ALA A 59 -2.00 7.74 -4.92
N ILE A 60 -2.38 8.94 -4.49
CA ILE A 60 -3.73 9.49 -4.72
C ILE A 60 -4.01 9.64 -6.21
N ASN A 61 -3.10 10.24 -6.98
CA ASN A 61 -3.25 10.45 -8.42
C ASN A 61 -3.34 9.13 -9.18
N GLN A 62 -2.55 8.13 -8.78
CA GLN A 62 -2.64 6.81 -9.35
C GLN A 62 -4.00 6.17 -9.09
N CYS A 63 -4.53 6.29 -7.87
CA CYS A 63 -5.87 5.80 -7.58
C CYS A 63 -6.94 6.50 -8.41
N LEU A 64 -6.84 7.82 -8.57
CA LEU A 64 -7.74 8.59 -9.44
C LEU A 64 -7.67 8.11 -10.90
N ALA A 65 -6.46 7.86 -11.43
CA ALA A 65 -6.27 7.33 -12.77
C ALA A 65 -6.89 5.93 -12.94
N GLN A 66 -6.85 5.11 -11.88
CA GLN A 66 -7.47 3.79 -11.83
C GLN A 66 -8.97 3.81 -11.48
N LYS A 67 -9.57 4.99 -11.30
CA LYS A 67 -10.98 5.19 -10.93
C LYS A 67 -11.38 4.50 -9.61
N CYS A 68 -10.48 4.35 -8.64
CA CYS A 68 -10.91 3.84 -7.34
C CYS A 68 -11.81 4.83 -6.60
N GLN A 69 -12.81 4.30 -5.90
CA GLN A 69 -13.89 5.10 -5.31
C GLN A 69 -13.57 5.62 -3.91
N LYS A 70 -12.74 4.89 -3.16
CA LYS A 70 -12.47 5.16 -1.74
C LYS A 70 -10.98 4.99 -1.46
N ILE A 71 -10.40 5.97 -0.76
CA ILE A 71 -9.02 5.97 -0.28
C ILE A 71 -9.04 6.17 1.22
N LEU A 72 -8.28 5.34 1.95
CA LEU A 72 -8.02 5.55 3.37
C LEU A 72 -6.68 6.26 3.52
N LEU A 73 -6.67 7.47 4.07
CA LEU A 73 -5.46 8.24 4.33
C LEU A 73 -5.19 8.32 5.83
N ASN A 74 -3.92 8.41 6.21
CA ASN A 74 -3.50 8.57 7.60
C ASN A 74 -3.13 10.02 7.87
N LEU A 75 -3.94 10.69 8.68
CA LEU A 75 -3.66 12.01 9.19
C LEU A 75 -2.84 11.91 10.49
N SER A 76 -1.76 12.67 10.57
CA SER A 76 -0.97 12.90 11.78
C SER A 76 -0.85 14.41 12.03
N VAL A 77 -0.44 14.77 13.25
CA VAL A 77 -0.23 16.17 13.65
C VAL A 77 1.20 16.29 14.19
N THR A 78 1.93 17.32 13.77
CA THR A 78 3.29 17.63 14.20
C THR A 78 3.32 18.30 15.59
N SER A 79 4.51 18.48 16.17
CA SER A 79 4.65 19.12 17.49
C SER A 79 4.24 20.59 17.51
N ASP A 80 4.30 21.27 16.36
CA ASP A 80 3.84 22.64 16.12
C ASP A 80 2.39 22.71 15.62
N GLY A 81 1.66 21.60 15.61
CA GLY A 81 0.22 21.57 15.33
C GLY A 81 -0.14 21.49 13.84
N GLN A 82 0.83 21.25 12.94
CA GLN A 82 0.56 21.10 11.52
C GLN A 82 0.02 19.71 11.19
N ALA A 83 -1.07 19.68 10.43
CA ALA A 83 -1.66 18.46 9.90
C ALA A 83 -0.83 17.93 8.71
N ILE A 84 -0.41 16.66 8.77
CA ILE A 84 0.34 15.99 7.70
C ILE A 84 -0.26 14.62 7.38
N LEU A 85 -0.20 14.22 6.11
CA LEU A 85 -0.59 12.88 5.67
C LEU A 85 0.60 11.94 5.78
N LEU A 86 0.68 11.21 6.89
CA LEU A 86 1.80 10.33 7.19
C LEU A 86 1.37 9.21 8.15
N HIS A 87 1.76 7.99 7.84
CA HIS A 87 1.66 6.86 8.75
C HIS A 87 2.99 6.64 9.48
N LYS A 88 2.95 6.28 10.77
CA LYS A 88 4.16 6.06 11.60
C LYS A 88 5.19 5.11 10.97
N SER A 89 4.73 4.10 10.23
CA SER A 89 5.61 3.13 9.57
C SER A 89 6.53 3.75 8.51
N THR A 90 6.17 4.90 7.94
CA THR A 90 7.03 5.61 6.99
C THR A 90 8.28 6.14 7.68
N LEU A 91 8.15 6.61 8.93
CA LEU A 91 9.28 7.01 9.76
C LEU A 91 10.10 5.81 10.24
N GLU A 92 9.42 4.72 10.63
CA GLU A 92 10.09 3.47 11.03
C GLU A 92 10.98 2.92 9.88
N LYS A 93 10.50 2.97 8.62
CA LYS A 93 11.28 2.60 7.42
C LYS A 93 12.52 3.48 7.20
N ALA A 94 12.47 4.71 7.69
CA ALA A 94 13.58 5.67 7.64
C ALA A 94 14.50 5.59 8.88
N ASN A 95 14.30 4.60 9.76
CA ASN A 95 14.99 4.47 11.05
C ASN A 95 14.76 5.66 12.01
N ILE A 96 13.64 6.35 11.87
CA ILE A 96 13.20 7.42 12.78
C ILE A 96 12.18 6.81 13.74
N ASN A 97 12.53 6.76 15.02
CA ASN A 97 11.70 6.14 16.05
C ASN A 97 10.79 7.16 16.76
N GLU A 98 10.99 8.44 16.50
CA GLU A 98 10.19 9.53 16.99
C GLU A 98 8.84 9.59 16.24
N PRO A 99 7.70 9.60 16.95
CA PRO A 99 6.40 9.74 16.31
C PRO A 99 6.20 11.18 15.78
N PRO A 100 5.32 11.40 14.78
CA PRO A 100 5.11 12.72 14.17
C PRO A 100 4.79 13.84 15.17
N GLN A 101 4.08 13.51 16.26
CA GLN A 101 3.68 14.46 17.31
C GLN A 101 4.87 15.05 18.09
N LYS A 102 6.05 14.44 17.99
CA LYS A 102 7.29 14.95 18.61
C LYS A 102 8.19 15.68 17.62
N LEU A 103 7.89 15.62 16.32
CA LEU A 103 8.67 16.22 15.26
C LEU A 103 8.03 17.54 14.83
N HIS A 104 8.85 18.57 14.68
CA HIS A 104 8.43 19.87 14.17
C HIS A 104 8.19 19.79 12.66
N SER A 105 7.24 20.54 12.10
CA SER A 105 6.91 20.56 10.66
C SER A 105 8.13 20.71 9.73
N SER A 106 9.07 21.58 10.10
CA SER A 106 10.33 21.83 9.38
C SER A 106 11.20 20.59 9.18
N PHE A 107 11.04 19.55 10.02
CA PHE A 107 11.67 18.26 9.80
C PHE A 107 11.24 17.65 8.45
N PHE A 108 9.95 17.75 8.15
CA PHE A 108 9.33 17.13 6.98
C PHE A 108 9.60 17.87 5.67
N GLU A 109 10.12 19.11 5.71
CA GLU A 109 10.54 19.86 4.52
C GLU A 109 11.67 19.16 3.77
N ASN A 110 12.53 18.44 4.51
CA ASN A 110 13.69 17.74 3.96
C ASN A 110 13.53 16.21 3.99
N PHE A 111 12.36 15.71 4.38
CA PHE A 111 12.09 14.28 4.48
C PHE A 111 11.48 13.75 3.19
N SER A 112 12.19 12.85 2.51
CA SER A 112 11.71 12.21 1.28
C SER A 112 11.03 10.87 1.58
N ILE A 113 9.70 10.81 1.46
CA ILE A 113 8.95 9.54 1.58
C ILE A 113 9.26 8.55 0.44
N THR A 114 9.78 9.05 -0.67
CA THR A 114 10.13 8.28 -1.87
C THR A 114 11.34 7.39 -1.59
N GLU A 115 12.39 7.94 -0.98
CA GLU A 115 13.64 7.22 -0.63
C GLU A 115 13.43 6.01 0.30
N HIS A 116 12.27 5.94 0.95
CA HIS A 116 11.88 4.88 1.88
C HIS A 116 10.76 3.98 1.34
N HIS A 117 10.41 4.14 0.06
CA HIS A 117 9.45 3.31 -0.64
C HIS A 117 10.15 2.08 -1.25
N PRO A 118 9.52 0.88 -1.26
CA PRO A 118 10.14 -0.33 -1.83
C PRO A 118 10.56 -0.22 -3.29
N LEU A 119 9.97 0.71 -4.06
CA LEU A 119 10.26 0.92 -5.48
C LEU A 119 11.18 2.13 -5.77
N GLY A 120 11.65 2.84 -4.73
CA GLY A 120 12.62 3.94 -4.85
C GLY A 120 12.03 5.33 -4.70
#